data_AF-A0A965BCP2-F1
#
_entry.id   AF-A0A965BCP2-F1
#
_cell.length_a   1.000
_cell.length_b   1.000
_cell.length_c   1.000
_cell.angle_alpha   90.00
_cell.angle_beta   90.00
_cell.angle_gamma   90.00
#
_symmetry.space_group_name_H-M   'P 1'
#
loop_
_entity.id
_entity.type
_entity.pdbx_description
1 polymer ?
#
loop_
_entity_poly.entity_id
_entity_poly.type
_entity_poly.pdbx_seq_one_letter_code
_entity_poly.pdbx_strand_id
1 'polypeptide(L)'
;TGSSSNLGGITQYRDAMGSLTGSSSNLGGITQYRDAMGNLTGSSSNLGGITQYRDAMGNLTGSSNSFGGVTQYRDAMGNLTGSASGGSRPGTNDGVKRRPWWPF
;
A
#
# COMPACT_ATOMS: atom_id res chain seq x y z
N THR A 1 -32.19 -2.57 -12.04
CA THR A 1 -31.59 -1.74 -10.97
C THR A 1 -30.36 -2.44 -10.46
N GLY A 2 -29.18 -2.08 -10.99
CA GLY A 2 -27.92 -2.67 -10.54
C GLY A 2 -27.53 -2.06 -9.20
N SER A 3 -27.86 -2.73 -8.10
CA SER A 3 -27.48 -2.32 -6.76
C SER A 3 -25.98 -2.47 -6.58
N SER A 4 -25.20 -1.42 -6.90
CA SER A 4 -23.83 -1.30 -6.42
C SER A 4 -23.89 -1.00 -4.92
N SER A 5 -24.17 -2.02 -4.13
CA SER A 5 -24.08 -1.89 -2.69
C SER A 5 -22.60 -1.76 -2.35
N ASN A 6 -22.21 -0.54 -1.99
CA ASN A 6 -20.97 -0.25 -1.26
C ASN A 6 -21.00 -1.03 0.07
N LEU A 7 -20.81 -2.35 0.05
CA LEU A 7 -20.59 -3.15 1.26
C LEU A 7 -19.10 -3.03 1.63
N GLY A 8 -18.73 -1.90 2.22
CA GLY A 8 -17.64 -1.87 3.20
C GLY A 8 -16.19 -1.81 2.68
N GLY A 9 -15.92 -1.23 1.51
CA GLY A 9 -14.56 -0.82 1.13
C GLY A 9 -13.53 -1.95 1.00
N ILE A 10 -13.98 -3.16 0.66
CA ILE A 10 -13.13 -4.36 0.52
C ILE A 10 -12.71 -4.54 -0.95
N THR A 11 -11.40 -4.61 -1.19
CA THR A 11 -10.75 -4.92 -2.47
C THR A 11 -10.16 -6.33 -2.39
N GLN A 12 -10.39 -7.18 -3.38
CA GLN A 12 -9.82 -8.54 -3.43
C GLN A 12 -8.71 -8.61 -4.48
N TYR A 13 -7.59 -9.22 -4.10
CA TYR A 13 -6.47 -9.48 -4.98
C TYR A 13 -6.55 -10.94 -5.46
N ARG A 14 -6.44 -11.12 -6.78
CA ARG A 14 -6.46 -12.43 -7.43
C ARG A 14 -5.23 -12.60 -8.31
N ASP A 15 -4.78 -13.84 -8.46
CA ASP A 15 -3.73 -14.20 -9.41
C ASP A 15 -4.25 -14.23 -10.87
N ALA A 16 -3.35 -14.48 -11.81
CA ALA A 16 -3.68 -14.57 -13.24
C ALA A 16 -4.63 -15.74 -13.58
N MET A 17 -4.75 -16.73 -12.69
CA MET A 17 -5.66 -17.87 -12.82
C MET A 17 -7.02 -17.62 -12.15
N GLY A 18 -7.19 -16.47 -11.49
CA GLY A 18 -8.41 -16.06 -10.80
C GLY A 18 -8.51 -16.52 -9.34
N SER A 19 -7.48 -17.15 -8.78
CA SER A 19 -7.47 -17.59 -7.38
C SER A 19 -7.23 -16.39 -6.46
N LEU A 20 -7.93 -16.36 -5.32
CA LEU A 20 -7.74 -15.31 -4.32
C LEU A 20 -6.33 -15.41 -3.74
N THR A 21 -5.57 -14.32 -3.79
CA THR A 21 -4.24 -14.21 -3.16
C THR A 21 -4.29 -13.36 -1.90
N GLY A 22 -5.26 -12.46 -1.80
CA GLY A 22 -5.46 -11.64 -0.62
C GLY A 22 -6.65 -10.71 -0.75
N SER A 23 -6.84 -9.87 0.26
CA SER A 23 -7.82 -8.81 0.23
C SER A 23 -7.36 -7.62 1.06
N SER A 24 -7.95 -6.46 0.84
CA SER A 24 -7.76 -5.30 1.70
C SER A 24 -9.06 -4.58 1.95
N SER A 25 -9.28 -4.09 3.16
CA SER A 25 -10.50 -3.39 3.54
C SER A 25 -10.17 -2.04 4.14
N ASN A 26 -10.80 -0.97 3.66
CA ASN A 26 -10.67 0.35 4.27
C ASN A 26 -11.77 0.57 5.31
N LEU A 27 -11.36 0.79 6.56
CA LEU A 27 -12.24 1.11 7.67
C LEU A 27 -11.77 2.41 8.33
N GLY A 28 -12.49 3.50 8.10
CA GLY A 28 -12.24 4.79 8.76
C GLY A 28 -10.85 5.38 8.47
N GLY A 29 -10.31 5.19 7.26
CA GLY A 29 -8.99 5.71 6.87
C GLY A 29 -7.81 4.75 7.17
N ILE A 30 -8.10 3.59 7.76
CA ILE A 30 -7.13 2.50 7.93
C ILE A 30 -7.46 1.41 6.92
N THR A 31 -6.52 1.06 6.07
CA THR A 31 -6.60 -0.08 5.14
C THR A 31 -5.96 -1.29 5.78
N GLN A 32 -6.72 -2.34 6.05
CA GLN A 32 -6.20 -3.62 6.53
C GLN A 32 -5.93 -4.53 5.33
N TYR A 33 -4.82 -5.27 5.34
CA TYR A 33 -4.47 -6.25 4.33
C TYR A 33 -4.56 -7.66 4.92
N ARG A 34 -5.14 -8.57 4.16
CA ARG A 34 -5.37 -9.96 4.54
C ARG A 34 -4.88 -10.89 3.46
N ASP A 35 -4.41 -12.07 3.86
CA ASP A 35 -4.05 -13.14 2.93
C ASP A 35 -5.30 -13.81 2.31
N ALA A 36 -5.08 -14.77 1.42
CA ALA A 36 -6.12 -15.57 0.80
C ALA A 36 -6.97 -16.38 1.81
N MET A 37 -6.40 -16.68 2.99
CA MET A 37 -7.07 -17.40 4.07
C MET A 37 -7.89 -16.46 4.98
N GLY A 38 -7.76 -15.13 4.81
CA GLY A 38 -8.43 -14.10 5.60
C GLY A 38 -7.64 -13.63 6.83
N ASN A 39 -6.42 -14.10 7.05
CA ASN A 39 -5.57 -13.66 8.16
C ASN A 39 -5.03 -12.26 7.87
N LEU A 40 -4.98 -11.41 8.90
CA LEU A 40 -4.38 -10.09 8.79
C LEU A 40 -2.88 -10.23 8.53
N THR A 41 -2.38 -9.62 7.46
CA THR A 41 -0.94 -9.59 7.12
C THR A 41 -0.32 -8.23 7.45
N GLY A 42 -1.13 -7.17 7.46
CA GLY A 42 -0.69 -5.85 7.82
C GLY A 42 -1.80 -4.81 7.73
N SER A 43 -1.45 -3.56 8.00
CA SER A 43 -2.35 -2.43 7.81
C SER A 43 -1.60 -1.20 7.35
N SER A 44 -2.30 -0.29 6.69
CA SER A 44 -1.80 1.03 6.35
C SER A 44 -2.80 2.10 6.77
N SER A 45 -2.31 3.25 7.21
CA SER A 45 -3.15 4.39 7.57
C SER A 45 -2.57 5.67 7.00
N ASN A 46 -3.40 6.50 6.38
CA ASN A 46 -2.98 7.78 5.85
C ASN A 46 -3.39 8.90 6.82
N LEU A 47 -2.41 9.67 7.28
CA LEU A 47 -2.61 10.83 8.12
C LEU A 47 -1.84 12.02 7.55
N GLY A 48 -2.56 13.01 7.02
CA GLY A 48 -1.96 14.27 6.57
C GLY A 48 -0.92 14.12 5.45
N GLY A 49 -1.09 13.15 4.54
CA GLY A 49 -0.14 12.88 3.44
C GLY A 49 0.96 11.87 3.77
N ILE A 50 1.04 11.45 5.03
CA ILE A 50 1.94 10.37 5.47
C ILE A 50 1.13 9.07 5.59
N THR A 51 1.49 8.07 4.80
CA THR A 51 0.98 6.71 4.94
C THR A 51 1.92 5.92 5.83
N GLN A 52 1.43 5.38 6.94
CA GLN A 52 2.17 4.47 7.81
C GLN A 52 1.80 3.04 7.46
N TYR A 53 2.78 2.13 7.46
CA TYR A 53 2.59 0.70 7.24
C TYR A 53 2.92 -0.05 8.52
N ARG A 54 2.06 -1.00 8.87
CA ARG A 54 2.17 -1.82 10.07
C ARG A 54 2.03 -3.29 9.72
N ASP A 55 2.71 -4.14 10.48
CA ASP A 55 2.54 -5.59 10.38
C ASP A 55 1.21 -6.05 11.00
N ALA A 56 0.94 -7.36 10.90
CA ALA A 56 -0.23 -7.99 11.52
C ALA A 56 -0.28 -7.85 13.04
N MET A 57 0.86 -7.63 13.70
CA MET A 57 0.97 -7.42 15.15
C MET A 57 0.76 -5.95 15.55
N GLY A 58 0.70 -5.03 14.58
CA GLY A 58 0.54 -3.60 14.77
C GLY A 58 1.85 -2.81 14.88
N ASN A 59 3.01 -3.45 14.73
CA ASN A 59 4.30 -2.78 14.74
C ASN A 59 4.49 -1.99 13.45
N LEU A 60 5.05 -0.78 13.56
CA LEU A 60 5.41 0.01 12.39
C LEU A 60 6.50 -0.71 11.61
N THR A 61 6.24 -0.99 10.33
CA THR A 61 7.23 -1.59 9.41
C THR A 61 7.86 -0.53 8.52
N GLY A 62 7.16 0.58 8.28
CA GLY A 62 7.67 1.71 7.54
C GLY A 62 6.63 2.80 7.36
N SER A 63 7.02 3.85 6.65
CA SER A 63 6.11 4.93 6.29
C SER A 63 6.48 5.50 4.92
N SER A 64 5.51 6.11 4.25
CA SER A 64 5.72 6.89 3.05
C SER A 64 5.11 8.26 3.18
N ASN A 65 5.83 9.31 2.82
CA ASN A 65 5.31 10.67 2.78
C ASN A 65 5.38 11.21 1.36
N SER A 66 4.28 11.77 0.85
CA SER A 66 4.25 12.40 -0.47
C SER A 66 4.22 13.92 -0.34
N PHE A 67 5.27 14.59 -0.78
CA PHE A 67 5.40 16.05 -0.75
C PHE A 67 6.00 16.57 -2.06
N GLY A 68 5.36 17.56 -2.68
CA GLY A 68 5.90 18.24 -3.87
C GLY A 68 6.14 17.34 -5.08
N GLY A 69 5.32 16.29 -5.27
CA GLY A 69 5.51 15.32 -6.35
C GLY A 69 6.59 14.27 -6.08
N VAL A 70 7.16 14.24 -4.87
CA VAL A 70 8.13 13.23 -4.43
C VAL A 70 7.53 12.41 -3.29
N THR A 71 7.49 11.10 -3.45
CA THR A 71 7.13 10.14 -2.41
C THR A 71 8.39 9.56 -1.79
N GLN A 72 8.64 9.86 -0.52
CA GLN A 72 9.76 9.32 0.26
C GLN A 72 9.29 8.12 1.07
N TYR A 73 10.10 7.05 1.09
CA TYR A 73 9.85 5.85 1.88
C TYR A 73 10.86 5.75 3.01
N ARG A 74 10.38 5.40 4.20
CA ARG A 74 11.17 5.25 5.41
C ARG A 74 10.93 3.89 6.05
N ASP A 75 11.95 3.32 6.67
CA ASP A 75 11.81 2.11 7.47
C ASP A 75 11.13 2.40 8.82
N ALA A 76 10.93 1.33 9.60
CA ALA A 76 10.39 1.38 10.96
C ALA A 76 11.20 2.27 11.92
N MET A 77 12.50 2.43 11.68
CA MET A 77 13.40 3.27 12.48
C MET A 77 13.40 4.74 12.02
N GLY A 78 12.70 5.06 10.92
CA GLY A 78 12.60 6.39 10.35
C GLY A 78 13.71 6.72 9.32
N ASN A 79 14.60 5.78 9.01
CA ASN A 79 15.65 5.99 8.02
C ASN A 79 15.04 5.98 6.62
N LEU A 80 15.53 6.87 5.76
CA LEU A 80 15.10 6.93 4.36
C LEU A 80 15.59 5.69 3.61
N THR A 81 14.67 4.86 3.15
CA THR A 81 14.96 3.65 2.36
C THR A 81 14.84 3.89 0.86
N GLY A 82 14.12 4.93 0.45
CA GLY A 82 13.98 5.28 -0.94
C GLY A 82 13.17 6.56 -1.16
N SER A 83 13.20 7.05 -2.40
CA SER A 83 12.36 8.17 -2.83
C SER A 83 11.98 7.96 -4.29
N ALA A 84 10.75 8.28 -4.64
CA ALA A 84 10.21 8.25 -5.99
C ALA A 84 9.71 9.66 -6.33
N SER A 85 10.28 10.31 -7.33
CA SER A 85 9.78 11.58 -7.86
C SER A 85 8.95 11.33 -9.10
N GLY A 86 7.68 11.76 -9.07
CA GLY A 86 6.76 11.73 -10.22
C GLY A 86 7.06 12.83 -11.24
N GLY A 87 8.34 13.09 -11.51
CA GLY A 87 8.77 14.11 -12.46
C GLY A 87 8.70 13.56 -13.88
N SER A 88 7.75 14.06 -14.67
CA SER A 88 7.72 13.88 -16.12
C SER A 88 9.08 14.26 -16.72
N ARG A 89 9.83 13.28 -17.22
CA ARG A 89 10.97 13.50 -18.11
C ARG A 89 10.72 12.67 -19.36
N PRO A 90 10.30 13.27 -20.50
CA PRO A 90 10.22 12.52 -21.74
C PRO A 90 11.67 12.25 -22.18
N GLY A 91 12.08 10.98 -22.14
CA GLY A 91 13.28 10.54 -22.88
C GLY A 91 14.49 10.03 -22.11
N THR A 92 14.40 9.61 -20.84
CA THR A 92 15.48 8.82 -20.23
C THR A 92 14.94 7.55 -19.59
N ASN A 93 15.07 6.47 -20.35
CA ASN A 93 15.25 5.10 -19.90
C ASN A 93 16.26 5.00 -18.73
N ASP A 94 15.82 5.15 -17.49
CA ASP A 94 16.49 4.58 -16.33
C ASP A 94 15.69 4.80 -15.06
N GLY A 95 15.66 3.79 -14.19
CA GLY A 95 15.25 4.01 -12.81
C GLY A 95 14.20 3.04 -12.31
N VAL A 96 14.48 1.75 -12.45
CA VAL A 96 14.03 0.67 -11.57
C VAL A 96 12.50 0.58 -11.40
N LYS A 97 11.94 -0.53 -11.86
CA LYS A 97 10.70 -1.10 -11.30
C LYS A 97 10.91 -1.34 -9.80
N ARG A 98 10.92 -0.31 -8.96
CA ARG A 98 10.82 -0.45 -7.50
C ARG A 98 9.35 -0.60 -7.22
N ARG A 99 8.88 -1.79 -7.60
CA ARG A 99 7.75 -2.47 -6.99
C ARG A 99 7.78 -2.06 -5.52
N PRO A 100 6.78 -1.32 -5.01
CA PRO A 100 6.72 -1.07 -3.59
C PRO A 100 6.85 -2.44 -2.92
N TRP A 101 7.80 -2.54 -2.00
CA TRP A 101 8.09 -3.77 -1.26
C TRP A 101 6.90 -3.99 -0.32
N TRP A 102 5.81 -4.49 -0.87
CA TRP A 102 4.75 -5.14 -0.11
C TRP A 102 5.23 -6.56 0.07
N PRO A 103 5.50 -7.01 1.31
CA PRO A 103 5.49 -8.43 1.53
C PRO A 103 4.02 -8.87 1.39
N PHE A 104 3.83 -9.94 0.62
CA PHE A 104 2.60 -10.73 0.45
C PHE A 104 1.59 -10.19 -0.59
#